data_AF-A0A2E2QKH6-F1
#
_entry.id   AF-A0A2E2QKH6-F1
#
_cell.length_a   1.000
_cell.length_b   1.000
_cell.length_c   1.000
_cell.angle_alpha   90.00
_cell.angle_beta   90.00
_cell.angle_gamma   90.00
#
_symmetry.space_group_name_H-M   'P 1'
#
loop_
_entity.id
_entity.type
_entity.pdbx_description
1 polymer ?
#
loop_
_entity_poly.entity_id
_entity_poly.type
_entity_poly.pdbx_seq_one_letter_code
_entity_poly.pdbx_strand_id
1 'polypeptide(L)'
;MSISYLNSARAALETALLGIDTLPEAMRREILAETVLRPPRERSWGDLSTNILILLKSKKDVDFDKASSALVSEFRGLEGAAEVRHEGNDYINIRYRPEFWLDQLPLIIAEGAGYGLGGMRVEAAAVPVPAAVNDLLSCRQQVNAEVLDRLSLLVGIDMERENLPPRAAAGFPLAAAIGKCTEAKTRFALIANPPGFIDAFSPILAIDKAYNNPVFAIPYTRMMLNRFGTIWEQAKTEAKSGVDMAALKLPEEVTLAHGLCGWPLAAERALKTADGFHLAAHLQELSLLFFRLFDIVHPVSSAYLTAPETRPARRQLLGALDAVINDGVRVLGVDMVKEYA
;
A
#
# COMPACT_ATOMS: atom_id res chain seq x y z
N MET A 1 -18.37 -13.85 1.13
CA MET A 1 -17.72 -12.69 0.50
C MET A 1 -16.24 -12.98 0.54
N SER A 2 -15.54 -12.93 -0.60
CA SER A 2 -14.09 -13.00 -0.58
C SER A 2 -13.55 -11.75 0.15
N ILE A 3 -12.55 -11.93 1.00
CA ILE A 3 -11.95 -10.87 1.82
C ILE A 3 -10.47 -10.76 1.44
N SER A 4 -9.89 -9.56 1.53
CA SER A 4 -8.46 -9.38 1.22
C SER A 4 -7.57 -10.30 2.06
N TYR A 5 -6.45 -10.76 1.52
CA TYR A 5 -5.49 -11.62 2.23
C TYR A 5 -5.09 -11.08 3.62
N LEU A 6 -4.93 -9.77 3.75
CA LEU A 6 -4.53 -9.13 5.00
C LEU A 6 -5.65 -9.17 6.04
N ASN A 7 -6.90 -8.97 5.61
CA ASN A 7 -8.06 -9.11 6.48
C ASN A 7 -8.30 -10.57 6.89
N SER A 8 -8.04 -11.54 6.00
CA SER A 8 -8.03 -12.96 6.36
C SER A 8 -6.98 -13.24 7.44
N ALA A 9 -5.76 -12.72 7.29
CA ALA A 9 -4.70 -12.88 8.27
C ALA A 9 -5.04 -12.22 9.62
N ARG A 10 -5.66 -11.02 9.61
CA ARG A 10 -6.16 -10.36 10.83
C ARG A 10 -7.26 -11.18 11.52
N ALA A 11 -8.21 -11.74 10.75
CA ALA A 11 -9.26 -12.59 11.29
C ALA A 11 -8.69 -13.90 11.88
N ALA A 12 -7.67 -14.50 11.25
CA ALA A 12 -6.98 -15.67 11.77
C ALA A 12 -6.26 -15.37 13.10
N LEU A 13 -5.61 -14.20 13.23
CA LEU A 13 -5.03 -13.75 14.50
C LEU A 13 -6.10 -13.65 15.60
N GLU A 14 -7.22 -12.98 15.31
CA GLU A 14 -8.31 -12.85 16.29
C GLU A 14 -8.89 -14.20 16.71
N THR A 15 -9.13 -15.08 15.74
CA THR A 15 -9.66 -16.44 15.98
C THR A 15 -8.71 -17.25 16.84
N ALA A 16 -7.40 -17.24 16.50
CA ALA A 16 -6.38 -17.94 17.26
C ALA A 16 -6.31 -17.45 18.71
N LEU A 17 -6.32 -16.13 18.94
CA LEU A 17 -6.26 -15.56 20.29
C LEU A 17 -7.52 -15.82 21.11
N LEU A 18 -8.70 -15.86 20.47
CA LEU A 18 -9.96 -16.24 21.13
C LEU A 18 -9.95 -17.70 21.59
N GLY A 19 -9.25 -18.59 20.86
CA GLY A 19 -9.06 -19.99 21.23
C GLY A 19 -8.09 -20.23 22.39
N ILE A 20 -7.41 -19.19 22.90
CA ILE A 20 -6.52 -19.29 24.07
C ILE A 20 -7.33 -18.94 25.33
N ASP A 21 -7.87 -19.96 26.00
CA ASP A 21 -8.75 -19.82 27.18
C ASP A 21 -8.12 -19.00 28.32
N THR A 22 -6.79 -19.05 28.46
CA THR A 22 -6.06 -18.37 29.54
C THR A 22 -5.77 -16.90 29.26
N LEU A 23 -6.21 -16.37 28.12
CA LEU A 23 -5.88 -15.02 27.66
C LEU A 23 -7.05 -14.04 27.87
N PRO A 24 -7.06 -13.25 28.98
CA PRO A 24 -8.03 -12.20 29.22
C PRO A 24 -8.25 -11.26 28.03
N GLU A 25 -9.48 -10.76 27.89
CA GLU A 25 -9.85 -9.87 26.79
C GLU A 25 -8.97 -8.61 26.71
N ALA A 26 -8.65 -7.99 27.85
CA ALA A 26 -7.78 -6.82 27.89
C ALA A 26 -6.38 -7.13 27.31
N MET A 27 -5.81 -8.28 27.66
CA MET A 27 -4.51 -8.71 27.16
C MET A 27 -4.56 -9.13 25.69
N ARG A 28 -5.67 -9.71 25.22
CA ARG A 28 -5.89 -9.94 23.78
C ARG A 28 -5.86 -8.65 22.98
N ARG A 29 -6.54 -7.60 23.47
CA ARG A 29 -6.57 -6.29 22.82
C ARG A 29 -5.18 -5.66 22.78
N GLU A 30 -4.43 -5.72 23.88
CA GLU A 30 -3.04 -5.27 23.96
C GLU A 30 -2.15 -5.99 22.92
N ILE A 31 -2.20 -7.32 22.90
CA ILE A 31 -1.42 -8.12 21.94
C ILE A 31 -1.80 -7.78 20.50
N LEU A 32 -3.09 -7.66 20.17
CA LEU A 32 -3.54 -7.30 18.82
C LEU A 32 -3.08 -5.89 18.42
N ALA A 33 -3.03 -4.93 19.35
CA ALA A 33 -2.54 -3.58 19.09
C ALA A 33 -1.03 -3.55 18.77
N GLU A 34 -0.24 -4.37 19.45
CA GLU A 34 1.22 -4.49 19.24
C GLU A 34 1.59 -5.45 18.10
N THR A 35 0.63 -6.22 17.58
CA THR A 35 0.86 -7.17 16.49
C THR A 35 1.07 -6.41 15.19
N VAL A 36 2.14 -6.81 14.48
CA VAL A 36 2.48 -6.27 13.17
C VAL A 36 2.30 -7.37 12.14
N LEU A 37 1.59 -7.05 11.07
CA LEU A 37 1.60 -7.81 9.82
C LEU A 37 2.39 -7.01 8.80
N ARG A 38 3.45 -7.60 8.25
CA ARG A 38 4.32 -6.93 7.28
C ARG A 38 4.98 -7.93 6.35
N PRO A 39 5.54 -7.49 5.20
CA PRO A 39 6.44 -8.33 4.44
C PRO A 39 7.64 -8.73 5.31
N PRO A 40 8.14 -9.97 5.21
CA PRO A 40 9.34 -10.36 5.93
C PRO A 40 10.55 -9.54 5.47
N ARG A 41 11.58 -9.50 6.32
CA ARG A 41 12.84 -8.79 6.02
C ARG A 41 13.50 -9.32 4.74
N GLU A 42 13.46 -10.63 4.56
CA GLU A 42 13.97 -11.30 3.36
C GLU A 42 12.80 -11.88 2.56
N ARG A 43 12.72 -11.58 1.27
CA ARG A 43 11.64 -12.08 0.38
C ARG A 43 11.60 -13.60 0.27
N SER A 44 12.72 -14.28 0.50
CA SER A 44 12.78 -15.76 0.51
C SER A 44 12.01 -16.37 1.68
N TRP A 45 11.76 -15.60 2.74
CA TRP A 45 11.07 -16.10 3.93
C TRP A 45 9.55 -16.20 3.76
N GLY A 46 8.98 -15.53 2.78
CA GLY A 46 7.54 -15.55 2.49
C GLY A 46 7.06 -14.20 2.00
N ASP A 47 5.75 -14.00 2.06
CA ASP A 47 5.07 -12.79 1.60
C ASP A 47 4.50 -11.98 2.77
N LEU A 48 4.15 -12.65 3.88
CA LEU A 48 3.65 -12.03 5.09
C LEU A 48 4.35 -12.59 6.33
N SER A 49 4.56 -11.73 7.32
CA SER A 49 5.24 -12.06 8.56
C SER A 49 4.56 -11.38 9.74
N THR A 50 4.54 -12.04 10.90
CA THR A 50 4.02 -11.49 12.15
C THR A 50 4.89 -11.80 13.36
N ASN A 51 4.97 -10.83 14.28
CA ASN A 51 5.67 -10.91 15.57
C ASN A 51 4.80 -11.47 16.71
N ILE A 52 3.59 -11.97 16.43
CA ILE A 52 2.60 -12.36 17.45
C ILE A 52 3.15 -13.32 18.52
N LEU A 53 3.99 -14.29 18.14
CA LEU A 53 4.53 -15.26 19.10
C LEU A 53 5.52 -14.61 20.07
N ILE A 54 6.30 -13.61 19.63
CA ILE A 54 7.18 -12.83 20.53
C ILE A 54 6.34 -12.16 21.63
N LEU A 55 5.21 -11.58 21.25
CA LEU A 55 4.30 -10.91 22.19
C LEU A 55 3.70 -11.91 23.18
N LEU A 56 3.23 -13.07 22.69
CA LEU A 56 2.66 -14.11 23.54
C LEU A 56 3.68 -14.71 24.50
N LYS A 57 4.92 -14.94 24.05
CA LYS A 57 6.01 -15.49 24.88
C LYS A 57 6.36 -14.60 26.07
N SER A 58 6.10 -13.29 25.96
CA SER A 58 6.31 -12.35 27.05
C SER A 58 5.26 -12.44 28.17
N LYS A 59 4.14 -13.16 27.95
CA LYS A 59 3.03 -13.26 28.89
C LYS A 59 3.18 -14.51 29.77
N LYS A 60 3.13 -14.32 31.09
CA LYS A 60 3.43 -15.38 32.09
C LYS A 60 2.40 -16.51 32.15
N ASP A 61 1.14 -16.23 31.82
CA ASP A 61 0.01 -17.16 31.97
C ASP A 61 -0.46 -17.77 30.63
N VAL A 62 0.40 -17.70 29.61
CA VAL A 62 0.15 -18.28 28.29
C VAL A 62 0.94 -19.57 28.14
N ASP A 63 0.24 -20.66 27.85
CA ASP A 63 0.87 -21.88 27.34
C ASP A 63 1.39 -21.59 25.92
N PHE A 64 2.67 -21.24 25.83
CA PHE A 64 3.30 -20.78 24.60
C PHE A 64 3.27 -21.86 23.50
N ASP A 65 3.52 -23.12 23.83
CA ASP A 65 3.58 -24.20 22.85
C ASP A 65 2.19 -24.49 22.28
N LYS A 66 1.16 -24.48 23.14
CA LYS A 66 -0.24 -24.59 22.69
C LYS A 66 -0.65 -23.39 21.84
N ALA A 67 -0.34 -22.16 22.28
CA ALA A 67 -0.69 -20.93 21.57
C ALA A 67 0.01 -20.84 20.21
N SER A 68 1.30 -21.18 20.15
CA SER A 68 2.08 -21.21 18.90
C SER A 68 1.50 -22.23 17.92
N SER A 69 1.22 -23.45 18.39
CA SER A 69 0.63 -24.50 17.56
C SER A 69 -0.74 -24.09 17.01
N ALA A 70 -1.58 -23.45 17.83
CA ALA A 70 -2.89 -22.93 17.40
C ALA A 70 -2.74 -21.84 16.33
N LEU A 71 -1.89 -20.84 16.56
CA LEU A 71 -1.64 -19.77 15.58
C LEU A 71 -1.13 -20.30 14.24
N VAL A 72 -0.12 -21.19 14.27
CA VAL A 72 0.41 -21.80 13.06
C VAL A 72 -0.67 -22.62 12.34
N SER A 73 -1.54 -23.31 13.07
CA SER A 73 -2.66 -24.06 12.49
C SER A 73 -3.68 -23.14 11.81
N GLU A 74 -4.08 -22.05 12.47
CA GLU A 74 -5.00 -21.05 11.90
C GLU A 74 -4.41 -20.42 10.63
N PHE A 75 -3.13 -20.04 10.65
CA PHE A 75 -2.47 -19.50 9.47
C PHE A 75 -2.33 -20.51 8.32
N ARG A 76 -2.17 -21.81 8.61
CA ARG A 76 -2.18 -22.86 7.57
C ARG A 76 -3.55 -23.02 6.92
N GLY A 77 -4.62 -22.65 7.62
CA GLY A 77 -5.99 -22.65 7.11
C GLY A 77 -6.31 -21.47 6.19
N LEU A 78 -5.43 -20.47 6.08
CA LEU A 78 -5.66 -19.33 5.20
C LEU A 78 -5.77 -19.76 3.74
N GLU A 79 -6.77 -19.22 3.06
CA GLU A 79 -6.91 -19.37 1.62
C GLU A 79 -5.64 -18.88 0.91
N GLY A 80 -5.16 -19.66 -0.07
CA GLY A 80 -3.94 -19.34 -0.80
C GLY A 80 -2.62 -19.68 -0.08
N ALA A 81 -2.61 -19.94 1.23
CA ALA A 81 -1.38 -20.29 1.94
C ALA A 81 -0.76 -21.57 1.36
N ALA A 82 0.51 -21.49 1.00
CA ALA A 82 1.33 -22.60 0.52
C ALA A 82 2.25 -23.14 1.62
N GLU A 83 2.79 -22.24 2.45
CA GLU A 83 3.70 -22.58 3.54
C GLU A 83 3.52 -21.62 4.72
N VAL A 84 3.55 -22.16 5.93
CA VAL A 84 3.57 -21.38 7.19
C VAL A 84 4.68 -21.93 8.07
N ARG A 85 5.64 -21.07 8.40
CA ARG A 85 6.81 -21.40 9.21
C ARG A 85 6.83 -20.59 10.50
N HIS A 86 7.01 -21.29 11.61
CA HIS A 86 7.46 -20.68 12.87
C HIS A 86 8.98 -20.69 12.85
N GLU A 87 9.58 -19.49 12.82
CA GLU A 87 11.02 -19.30 12.79
C GLU A 87 11.61 -19.32 14.21
N GLY A 88 12.91 -19.64 14.34
CA GLY A 88 13.59 -19.69 15.65
C GLY A 88 13.67 -18.36 16.42
N ASN A 89 13.35 -17.23 15.77
CA ASN A 89 13.20 -15.92 16.39
C ASN A 89 11.74 -15.57 16.74
N ASP A 90 10.84 -16.57 16.75
CA ASP A 90 9.42 -16.45 17.07
C ASP A 90 8.62 -15.55 16.12
N TYR A 91 9.08 -15.40 14.88
CA TYR A 91 8.22 -14.90 13.80
C TYR A 91 7.43 -16.04 13.16
N ILE A 92 6.21 -15.75 12.73
CA ILE A 92 5.49 -16.61 11.79
C ILE A 92 5.61 -15.99 10.41
N ASN A 93 6.16 -16.74 9.46
CA ASN A 93 6.22 -16.36 8.05
C ASN A 93 5.24 -17.20 7.23
N ILE A 94 4.55 -16.55 6.30
CA ILE A 94 3.52 -17.13 5.45
C ILE A 94 3.92 -16.88 4.00
N ARG A 95 3.94 -17.94 3.20
CA ARG A 95 4.09 -17.88 1.74
C ARG A 95 2.77 -18.28 1.11
N TYR A 96 2.28 -17.45 0.20
CA TYR A 96 1.07 -17.74 -0.58
C TYR A 96 1.45 -18.38 -1.92
N ARG A 97 0.51 -19.11 -2.52
CA ARG A 97 0.64 -19.58 -3.91
C ARG A 97 0.66 -18.37 -4.85
N PRO A 98 1.50 -18.35 -5.90
CA PRO A 98 1.56 -17.22 -6.83
C PRO A 98 0.20 -16.86 -7.45
N GLU A 99 -0.62 -17.86 -7.75
CA GLU A 99 -1.93 -17.68 -8.40
C GLU A 99 -2.95 -17.01 -7.48
N PHE A 100 -2.80 -17.13 -6.16
CA PHE A 100 -3.69 -16.51 -5.18
C PHE A 100 -3.72 -14.99 -5.27
N TRP A 101 -2.61 -14.36 -5.68
CA TRP A 101 -2.55 -12.91 -5.88
C TRP A 101 -3.47 -12.44 -7.00
N LEU A 102 -3.72 -13.30 -7.99
CA LEU A 102 -4.61 -12.99 -9.12
C LEU A 102 -6.08 -12.97 -8.65
N ASP A 103 -6.44 -13.81 -7.69
CA ASP A 103 -7.79 -13.88 -7.09
C ASP A 103 -8.14 -12.62 -6.26
N GLN A 104 -7.15 -11.81 -5.90
CA GLN A 104 -7.36 -10.54 -5.19
C GLN A 104 -7.79 -9.40 -6.15
N LEU A 105 -7.53 -9.51 -7.46
CA LEU A 105 -7.77 -8.44 -8.43
C LEU A 105 -9.25 -7.99 -8.49
N PRO A 106 -10.26 -8.89 -8.48
CA PRO A 106 -11.66 -8.47 -8.45
C PRO A 106 -12.02 -7.68 -7.18
N LEU A 107 -11.42 -8.02 -6.03
CA LEU A 107 -11.62 -7.26 -4.78
C LEU A 107 -11.02 -5.86 -4.89
N ILE A 108 -9.81 -5.75 -5.45
CA ILE A 108 -9.14 -4.46 -5.65
C ILE A 108 -9.94 -3.57 -6.61
N ILE A 109 -10.55 -4.13 -7.66
CA ILE A 109 -11.42 -3.37 -8.56
C ILE A 109 -12.67 -2.87 -7.84
N ALA A 110 -13.25 -3.69 -6.96
CA ALA A 110 -14.46 -3.33 -6.23
C ALA A 110 -14.19 -2.27 -5.15
N GLU A 111 -13.05 -2.35 -4.47
CA GLU A 111 -12.74 -1.52 -3.30
C GLU A 111 -11.81 -0.33 -3.60
N GLY A 112 -11.04 -0.37 -4.70
CA GLY A 112 -10.07 0.65 -5.05
C GLY A 112 -9.03 0.84 -3.94
N ALA A 113 -8.78 2.09 -3.55
CA ALA A 113 -7.94 2.37 -2.38
C ALA A 113 -8.56 1.92 -1.04
N GLY A 114 -9.81 1.47 -1.00
CA GLY A 114 -10.40 0.83 0.18
C GLY A 114 -9.87 -0.59 0.44
N TYR A 115 -9.20 -1.20 -0.55
CA TYR A 115 -8.78 -2.60 -0.49
C TYR A 115 -7.95 -2.92 0.76
N GLY A 116 -8.46 -3.84 1.57
CA GLY A 116 -7.78 -4.33 2.78
C GLY A 116 -7.63 -3.31 3.92
N LEU A 117 -8.31 -2.16 3.82
CA LEU A 117 -8.35 -1.16 4.89
C LEU A 117 -9.45 -1.45 5.92
N GLY A 118 -10.51 -2.17 5.53
CA GLY A 118 -11.60 -2.53 6.41
C GLY A 118 -11.13 -3.32 7.64
N GLY A 119 -11.51 -2.88 8.84
CA GLY A 119 -11.09 -3.53 10.09
C GLY A 119 -9.63 -3.30 10.47
N MET A 120 -8.92 -2.38 9.79
CA MET A 120 -7.57 -1.98 10.18
C MET A 120 -7.60 -1.39 11.61
N ARG A 121 -6.86 -2.02 12.52
CA ARG A 121 -6.57 -1.48 13.85
C ARG A 121 -5.15 -0.96 13.84
N VAL A 122 -5.02 0.35 13.91
CA VAL A 122 -3.72 1.02 13.89
C VAL A 122 -3.71 2.10 14.95
N GLU A 123 -2.70 2.05 15.81
CA GLU A 123 -2.34 3.18 16.66
C GLU A 123 -1.58 4.18 15.78
N ALA A 124 -2.30 5.18 15.27
CA ALA A 124 -1.75 6.19 14.38
C ALA A 124 -0.85 7.16 15.18
N ALA A 125 0.29 7.51 14.61
CA ALA A 125 1.14 8.55 15.18
C ALA A 125 0.45 9.93 15.05
N ALA A 126 0.73 10.83 15.99
CA ALA A 126 0.21 12.18 15.96
C ALA A 126 0.71 12.92 14.70
N VAL A 127 -0.19 13.64 14.05
CA VAL A 127 0.13 14.42 12.86
C VAL A 127 0.75 15.75 13.29
N PRO A 128 1.96 16.10 12.81
CA PRO A 128 2.58 17.36 13.17
C PRO A 128 1.77 18.53 12.61
N VAL A 129 1.40 19.47 13.49
CA VAL A 129 0.84 20.76 13.09
C VAL A 129 1.94 21.59 12.45
N PRO A 130 1.76 22.04 11.19
CA PRO A 130 2.79 22.81 10.50
C PRO A 130 3.11 24.12 11.25
N ALA A 131 4.39 24.41 11.44
CA ALA A 131 4.81 25.72 11.92
C ALA A 131 4.52 26.79 10.85
N ALA A 132 4.15 28.00 11.27
CA ALA A 132 3.91 29.16 10.40
C ALA A 132 5.21 29.76 9.80
N VAL A 133 6.02 28.90 9.19
CA VAL A 133 7.33 29.20 8.59
C VAL A 133 7.23 28.95 7.09
N ASN A 134 7.73 29.88 6.28
CA ASN A 134 7.65 29.79 4.82
C ASN A 134 8.87 29.05 4.24
N ASP A 135 8.92 27.72 4.40
CA ASP A 135 9.96 26.87 3.82
C ASP A 135 9.43 25.49 3.37
N LEU A 136 10.32 24.68 2.79
CA LEU A 136 9.96 23.36 2.25
C LEU A 136 9.50 22.38 3.32
N LEU A 137 10.07 22.44 4.53
CA LEU A 137 9.70 21.54 5.62
C LEU A 137 8.28 21.82 6.11
N SER A 138 7.93 23.08 6.36
CA SER A 138 6.56 23.47 6.74
C SER A 138 5.56 23.18 5.62
N CYS A 139 5.94 23.41 4.35
CA CYS A 139 5.11 23.02 3.20
C CYS A 139 4.87 21.51 3.17
N ARG A 140 5.91 20.69 3.36
CA ARG A 140 5.77 19.23 3.45
C ARG A 140 4.85 18.82 4.59
N GLN A 141 5.01 19.40 5.78
CA GLN A 141 4.15 19.09 6.94
C GLN A 141 2.67 19.39 6.63
N GLN A 142 2.39 20.50 5.96
CA GLN A 142 1.04 20.85 5.54
C GLN A 142 0.49 19.83 4.53
N VAL A 143 1.24 19.52 3.47
CA VAL A 143 0.84 18.53 2.47
C VAL A 143 0.61 17.17 3.13
N ASN A 144 1.52 16.75 4.00
CA ASN A 144 1.45 15.48 4.73
C ASN A 144 0.19 15.42 5.62
N ALA A 145 -0.13 16.49 6.35
CA ALA A 145 -1.34 16.56 7.15
C ALA A 145 -2.60 16.39 6.28
N GLU A 146 -2.67 17.06 5.13
CA GLU A 146 -3.80 16.91 4.20
C GLU A 146 -3.92 15.46 3.64
N VAL A 147 -2.78 14.81 3.35
CA VAL A 147 -2.76 13.41 2.90
C VAL A 147 -3.26 12.47 3.98
N LEU A 148 -2.78 12.65 5.21
CA LEU A 148 -3.18 11.83 6.36
C LEU A 148 -4.65 12.05 6.73
N ASP A 149 -5.17 13.27 6.58
CA ASP A 149 -6.60 13.55 6.76
C ASP A 149 -7.44 12.74 5.77
N ARG A 150 -7.09 12.74 4.48
CA ARG A 150 -7.80 11.94 3.47
C ARG A 150 -7.68 10.44 3.74
N LEU A 151 -6.50 9.97 4.17
CA LEU A 151 -6.30 8.56 4.51
C LEU A 151 -7.11 8.15 5.75
N SER A 152 -7.14 8.98 6.79
CA SER A 152 -7.88 8.73 8.02
C SER A 152 -9.38 8.60 7.77
N LEU A 153 -9.94 9.43 6.89
CA LEU A 153 -11.32 9.31 6.42
C LEU A 153 -11.59 8.01 5.66
N LEU A 154 -10.64 7.57 4.84
CA LEU A 154 -10.74 6.33 4.08
C LEU A 154 -10.69 5.09 4.98
N VAL A 155 -9.89 5.14 6.05
CA VAL A 155 -9.77 4.06 7.04
C VAL A 155 -10.87 4.11 8.10
N GLY A 156 -11.43 5.29 8.38
CA GLY A 156 -12.43 5.52 9.42
C GLY A 156 -11.84 5.66 10.83
N ILE A 157 -10.68 6.33 10.95
CA ILE A 157 -10.04 6.62 12.24
C ILE A 157 -9.86 8.12 12.45
N ASP A 158 -9.78 8.53 13.71
CA ASP A 158 -9.35 9.87 14.09
C ASP A 158 -7.84 9.91 14.30
N MET A 159 -7.21 11.05 13.97
CA MET A 159 -5.78 11.27 14.19
C MET A 159 -5.55 12.43 15.14
N GLU A 160 -4.66 12.23 16.11
CA GLU A 160 -4.23 13.29 17.01
C GLU A 160 -3.33 14.30 16.29
N ARG A 161 -3.26 15.52 16.82
CA ARG A 161 -2.42 16.60 16.30
C ARG A 161 -1.36 16.98 17.34
N GLU A 162 -0.13 17.14 16.89
CA GLU A 162 1.00 17.54 17.74
C GLU A 162 1.50 18.94 17.34
N ASN A 163 1.53 19.86 18.30
CA ASN A 163 2.12 21.19 18.07
C ASN A 163 3.64 21.12 18.21
N LEU A 164 4.34 21.44 17.11
CA LEU A 164 5.79 21.51 17.10
C LEU A 164 6.31 22.86 17.64
N PRO A 165 7.52 22.89 18.24
CA PRO A 165 8.11 24.13 18.74
C PRO A 165 8.43 25.12 17.60
N PRO A 166 8.45 26.44 17.89
CA PRO A 166 8.88 27.44 16.92
C PRO A 166 10.32 27.19 16.43
N ARG A 167 10.56 27.49 15.15
CA ARG A 167 11.88 27.35 14.51
C ARG A 167 12.09 28.42 13.46
N ALA A 168 13.35 28.64 13.06
CA ALA A 168 13.69 29.44 11.89
C ALA A 168 13.46 28.67 10.59
N ALA A 169 13.30 29.41 9.49
CA ALA A 169 13.28 28.83 8.14
C ALA A 169 14.67 28.24 7.80
N ALA A 170 14.67 27.12 7.09
CA ALA A 170 15.91 26.44 6.68
C ALA A 170 15.79 25.82 5.28
N GLY A 171 16.94 25.52 4.69
CA GLY A 171 17.03 24.84 3.39
C GLY A 171 16.72 25.73 2.19
N PHE A 172 16.33 25.11 1.09
CA PHE A 172 16.03 25.80 -0.17
C PHE A 172 14.73 26.63 -0.03
N PRO A 173 14.68 27.90 -0.48
CA PRO A 173 13.49 28.74 -0.30
C PRO A 173 12.24 28.19 -1.02
N LEU A 174 11.11 28.11 -0.32
CA LEU A 174 9.84 27.60 -0.88
C LEU A 174 9.41 28.40 -2.12
N ALA A 175 9.47 29.74 -2.06
CA ALA A 175 9.12 30.59 -3.20
C ALA A 175 9.98 30.32 -4.44
N ALA A 176 11.27 30.05 -4.26
CA ALA A 176 12.17 29.68 -5.37
C ALA A 176 11.85 28.29 -5.93
N ALA A 177 11.42 27.35 -5.08
CA ALA A 177 11.03 26.00 -5.51
C ALA A 177 9.76 26.07 -6.35
N ILE A 178 8.75 26.78 -5.87
CA ILE A 178 7.49 27.02 -6.59
C ILE A 178 7.76 27.72 -7.92
N GLY A 179 8.61 28.74 -7.95
CA GLY A 179 8.95 29.45 -9.18
C GLY A 179 9.65 28.58 -10.23
N LYS A 180 10.35 27.50 -9.83
CA LYS A 180 11.06 26.59 -10.73
C LYS A 180 10.28 25.33 -11.07
N CYS A 181 9.41 24.85 -10.19
CA CYS A 181 8.72 23.57 -10.32
C CYS A 181 7.21 23.69 -10.55
N THR A 182 6.60 24.83 -10.25
CA THR A 182 5.17 25.03 -9.91
C THR A 182 4.80 24.56 -8.51
N GLU A 183 3.78 25.18 -7.92
CA GLU A 183 3.29 24.86 -6.58
C GLU A 183 2.89 23.39 -6.45
N ALA A 184 2.11 22.91 -7.43
CA ALA A 184 1.70 21.52 -7.55
C ALA A 184 2.87 20.53 -7.48
N LYS A 185 3.86 20.66 -8.38
CA LYS A 185 4.99 19.72 -8.41
C LYS A 185 5.90 19.88 -7.20
N THR A 186 6.05 21.08 -6.65
CA THR A 186 6.77 21.26 -5.38
C THR A 186 6.08 20.49 -4.25
N ARG A 187 4.77 20.68 -4.07
CA ARG A 187 3.99 19.98 -3.03
C ARG A 187 4.08 18.47 -3.20
N PHE A 188 3.88 17.98 -4.43
CA PHE A 188 3.96 16.55 -4.69
C PHE A 188 5.38 15.99 -4.49
N ALA A 189 6.42 16.68 -4.96
CA ALA A 189 7.81 16.26 -4.75
C ALA A 189 8.19 16.15 -3.27
N LEU A 190 7.68 17.04 -2.43
CA LEU A 190 7.98 17.05 -0.99
C LEU A 190 7.40 15.85 -0.24
N ILE A 191 6.22 15.35 -0.64
CA ILE A 191 5.61 14.17 -0.02
C ILE A 191 6.01 12.87 -0.71
N ALA A 192 6.26 12.91 -2.02
CA ALA A 192 6.56 11.71 -2.81
C ALA A 192 8.00 11.20 -2.66
N ASN A 193 8.91 12.06 -2.19
CA ASN A 193 10.29 11.69 -1.91
C ASN A 193 10.53 11.50 -0.40
N PRO A 194 11.57 10.74 -0.01
CA PRO A 194 11.91 10.54 1.41
C PRO A 194 12.12 11.87 2.15
N PRO A 195 11.92 11.93 3.48
CA PRO A 195 12.06 13.17 4.26
C PRO A 195 13.37 13.94 4.02
N GLY A 196 14.50 13.23 3.83
CA GLY A 196 15.81 13.84 3.54
C GLY A 196 15.90 14.55 2.18
N PHE A 197 14.89 14.45 1.31
CA PHE A 197 14.81 15.19 0.06
C PHE A 197 14.76 16.70 0.26
N ILE A 198 14.22 17.17 1.40
CA ILE A 198 14.17 18.61 1.72
C ILE A 198 15.59 19.19 1.87
N ASP A 199 16.48 18.45 2.56
CA ASP A 199 17.83 18.92 2.88
C ASP A 199 18.70 19.08 1.62
N ALA A 200 18.46 18.22 0.62
CA ALA A 200 19.16 18.21 -0.66
C ALA A 200 18.25 18.61 -1.83
N PHE A 201 17.25 19.46 -1.59
CA PHE A 201 16.25 19.79 -2.60
C PHE A 201 16.89 20.36 -3.88
N SER A 202 16.54 19.76 -5.01
CA SER A 202 16.95 20.22 -6.34
C SER A 202 15.72 20.36 -7.22
N PRO A 203 15.45 21.56 -7.77
CA PRO A 203 14.36 21.78 -8.72
C PRO A 203 14.45 20.87 -9.94
N ILE A 204 15.67 20.57 -10.41
CA ILE A 204 15.90 19.70 -11.56
C ILE A 204 15.45 18.28 -11.22
N LEU A 205 15.89 17.74 -10.08
CA LEU A 205 15.50 16.40 -9.64
C LEU A 205 14.00 16.31 -9.32
N ALA A 206 13.41 17.39 -8.77
CA ALA A 206 11.99 17.42 -8.42
C ALA A 206 11.06 17.24 -9.63
N ILE A 207 11.46 17.73 -10.82
CA ILE A 207 10.62 17.68 -12.04
C ILE A 207 11.24 16.85 -13.17
N ASP A 208 12.31 16.12 -12.89
CA ASP A 208 12.96 15.28 -13.90
C ASP A 208 12.00 14.21 -14.43
N LYS A 209 12.15 13.86 -15.71
CA LYS A 209 11.26 12.92 -16.42
C LYS A 209 11.78 11.48 -16.42
N ALA A 210 12.60 11.10 -15.43
CA ALA A 210 13.02 9.71 -15.27
C ALA A 210 11.94 8.87 -14.57
N TYR A 211 11.85 7.58 -14.93
CA TYR A 211 10.91 6.64 -14.31
C TYR A 211 11.16 6.40 -12.81
N ASN A 212 12.35 6.71 -12.31
CA ASN A 212 12.66 6.66 -10.88
C ASN A 212 12.28 7.94 -10.13
N ASN A 213 11.75 8.97 -10.80
CA ASN A 213 11.16 10.13 -10.13
C ASN A 213 9.65 9.90 -9.93
N PRO A 214 9.13 9.82 -8.69
CA PRO A 214 7.71 9.59 -8.45
C PRO A 214 6.81 10.71 -9.00
N VAL A 215 7.33 11.96 -9.06
CA VAL A 215 6.62 13.13 -9.61
C VAL A 215 6.37 13.01 -11.10
N PHE A 216 7.14 12.16 -11.80
CA PHE A 216 6.90 11.79 -13.18
C PHE A 216 6.18 10.45 -13.30
N ALA A 217 6.71 9.41 -12.65
CA ALA A 217 6.27 8.03 -12.83
C ALA A 217 4.78 7.81 -12.51
N ILE A 218 4.30 8.32 -11.37
CA ILE A 218 2.93 8.09 -10.92
C ILE A 218 1.92 8.78 -11.86
N PRO A 219 2.04 10.09 -12.12
CA PRO A 219 1.33 10.81 -13.19
C PRO A 219 1.36 10.12 -14.56
N TYR A 220 2.54 9.65 -14.98
CA TYR A 220 2.74 9.05 -16.28
C TYR A 220 2.06 7.69 -16.42
N THR A 221 2.09 6.85 -15.38
CA THR A 221 1.31 5.61 -15.30
C THR A 221 -0.17 5.88 -15.49
N ARG A 222 -0.72 6.84 -14.75
CA ARG A 222 -2.14 7.23 -14.87
C ARG A 222 -2.49 7.71 -16.28
N MET A 223 -1.64 8.56 -16.86
CA MET A 223 -1.82 9.04 -18.24
C MET A 223 -1.83 7.88 -19.23
N MET A 224 -0.95 6.89 -19.09
CA MET A 224 -0.93 5.70 -19.95
C MET A 224 -2.18 4.84 -19.75
N LEU A 225 -2.63 4.63 -18.52
CA LEU A 225 -3.86 3.88 -18.22
C LEU A 225 -5.09 4.58 -18.82
N ASN A 226 -5.19 5.90 -18.76
CA ASN A 226 -6.32 6.66 -19.33
C ASN A 226 -6.50 6.46 -20.85
N ARG A 227 -5.44 6.12 -21.59
CA ARG A 227 -5.53 5.80 -23.04
C ARG A 227 -6.38 4.57 -23.32
N PHE A 228 -6.61 3.75 -22.30
CA PHE A 228 -7.39 2.53 -22.36
C PHE A 228 -8.71 2.66 -21.57
N GLY A 229 -9.20 3.89 -21.30
CA GLY A 229 -10.36 4.14 -20.42
C GLY A 229 -11.63 3.32 -20.73
N THR A 230 -11.94 3.10 -22.01
CA THR A 230 -13.10 2.26 -22.43
C THR A 230 -12.95 0.79 -22.06
N ILE A 231 -11.71 0.32 -21.90
CA ILE A 231 -11.37 -1.06 -21.53
C ILE A 231 -11.62 -1.29 -20.02
N TRP A 232 -11.41 -0.28 -19.18
CA TRP A 232 -11.55 -0.41 -17.72
C TRP A 232 -13.01 -0.44 -17.25
N GLU A 233 -13.90 0.32 -17.89
CA GLU A 233 -15.34 0.25 -17.60
C GLU A 233 -15.92 -1.13 -17.96
N GLN A 234 -15.38 -1.77 -19.01
CA GLN A 234 -15.68 -3.17 -19.31
C GLN A 234 -15.13 -4.10 -18.23
N ALA A 235 -13.91 -3.88 -17.73
CA ALA A 235 -13.33 -4.68 -16.64
C ALA A 235 -14.21 -4.67 -15.37
N LYS A 236 -14.73 -3.50 -14.95
CA LYS A 236 -15.66 -3.39 -13.79
C LYS A 236 -16.94 -4.18 -14.00
N THR A 237 -17.45 -4.21 -15.24
CA THR A 237 -18.65 -4.97 -15.60
C THR A 237 -18.36 -6.47 -15.61
N GLU A 238 -17.23 -6.86 -16.22
CA GLU A 238 -16.75 -8.24 -16.33
C GLU A 238 -16.34 -8.83 -14.97
N ALA A 239 -15.89 -8.00 -14.01
CA ALA A 239 -15.50 -8.45 -12.66
C ALA A 239 -16.65 -9.16 -11.93
N LYS A 240 -17.89 -8.77 -12.25
CA LYS A 240 -19.11 -9.39 -11.70
C LYS A 240 -19.47 -10.72 -12.37
N SER A 241 -18.83 -11.09 -13.48
CA SER A 241 -19.15 -12.27 -14.29
C SER A 241 -18.21 -13.47 -14.10
N GLY A 242 -17.32 -13.45 -13.09
CA GLY A 242 -16.46 -14.61 -12.78
C GLY A 242 -15.36 -14.85 -13.83
N VAL A 243 -14.53 -13.83 -14.09
CA VAL A 243 -13.38 -13.93 -15.00
C VAL A 243 -12.40 -15.00 -14.49
N ASP A 244 -11.96 -15.89 -15.38
CA ASP A 244 -10.90 -16.86 -15.07
C ASP A 244 -9.53 -16.17 -14.97
N MET A 245 -9.07 -16.00 -13.73
CA MET A 245 -7.80 -15.34 -13.44
C MET A 245 -6.59 -16.22 -13.75
N ALA A 246 -6.75 -17.55 -13.90
CA ALA A 246 -5.67 -18.46 -14.31
C ALA A 246 -5.19 -18.23 -15.75
N ALA A 247 -5.89 -17.37 -16.50
CA ALA A 247 -5.46 -16.89 -17.81
C ALA A 247 -4.23 -15.96 -17.74
N LEU A 248 -3.95 -15.35 -16.58
CA LEU A 248 -2.72 -14.57 -16.34
C LEU A 248 -1.57 -15.54 -16.00
N LYS A 249 -0.57 -15.61 -16.87
CA LYS A 249 0.51 -16.61 -16.82
C LYS A 249 1.90 -16.02 -16.79
N LEU A 250 2.04 -14.73 -17.10
CA LEU A 250 3.34 -14.08 -17.13
C LEU A 250 3.81 -13.80 -15.70
N PRO A 251 5.09 -14.04 -15.38
CA PRO A 251 5.66 -13.68 -14.07
C PRO A 251 5.41 -12.22 -13.70
N GLU A 252 5.42 -11.31 -14.69
CA GLU A 252 5.19 -9.88 -14.49
C GLU A 252 3.72 -9.55 -14.20
N GLU A 253 2.77 -10.35 -14.71
CA GLU A 253 1.35 -10.23 -14.36
C GLU A 253 1.15 -10.57 -12.87
N VAL A 254 1.72 -11.70 -12.45
CA VAL A 254 1.66 -12.15 -11.05
C VAL A 254 2.39 -11.17 -10.12
N THR A 255 3.55 -10.67 -10.53
CA THR A 255 4.33 -9.71 -9.74
C THR A 255 3.55 -8.40 -9.55
N LEU A 256 2.89 -7.90 -10.61
CA LEU A 256 2.06 -6.70 -10.50
C LEU A 256 0.83 -6.94 -9.61
N ALA A 257 0.16 -8.09 -9.75
CA ALA A 257 -0.98 -8.45 -8.90
C ALA A 257 -0.59 -8.54 -7.42
N HIS A 258 0.54 -9.18 -7.11
CA HIS A 258 1.09 -9.20 -5.74
C HIS A 258 1.43 -7.80 -5.25
N GLY A 259 2.05 -6.96 -6.10
CA GLY A 259 2.34 -5.57 -5.77
C GLY A 259 1.09 -4.78 -5.38
N LEU A 260 -0.02 -4.92 -6.13
CA LEU A 260 -1.28 -4.24 -5.82
C LEU A 260 -1.83 -4.59 -4.44
N CYS A 261 -1.56 -5.82 -3.97
CA CYS A 261 -1.97 -6.26 -2.64
C CYS A 261 -1.21 -5.57 -1.49
N GLY A 262 -0.16 -4.80 -1.78
CA GLY A 262 0.63 -4.06 -0.80
C GLY A 262 0.01 -2.74 -0.32
N TRP A 263 -1.04 -2.23 -0.98
CA TRP A 263 -1.68 -0.96 -0.64
C TRP A 263 -2.06 -0.82 0.86
N PRO A 264 -2.78 -1.78 1.48
CA PRO A 264 -3.16 -1.65 2.89
C PRO A 264 -1.97 -1.62 3.85
N LEU A 265 -0.85 -2.25 3.50
CA LEU A 265 0.38 -2.20 4.29
C LEU A 265 1.05 -0.83 4.18
N ALA A 266 1.03 -0.21 3.00
CA ALA A 266 1.51 1.15 2.80
C ALA A 266 0.67 2.18 3.59
N ALA A 267 -0.65 2.00 3.58
CA ALA A 267 -1.58 2.80 4.38
C ALA A 267 -1.36 2.66 5.88
N GLU A 268 -1.26 1.42 6.39
CA GLU A 268 -1.00 1.17 7.80
C GLU A 268 0.33 1.80 8.24
N ARG A 269 1.37 1.69 7.40
CA ARG A 269 2.68 2.29 7.67
C ARG A 269 2.61 3.81 7.68
N ALA A 270 1.90 4.42 6.73
CA ALA A 270 1.72 5.88 6.67
C ALA A 270 1.05 6.42 7.94
N LEU A 271 0.06 5.71 8.48
CA LEU A 271 -0.60 6.08 9.73
C LEU A 271 0.29 5.88 10.95
N LYS A 272 0.99 4.74 11.04
CA LYS A 272 1.92 4.45 12.15
C LYS A 272 3.09 5.43 12.24
N THR A 273 3.55 5.97 11.12
CA THR A 273 4.68 6.92 11.09
C THR A 273 4.25 8.38 10.88
N ALA A 274 2.96 8.63 10.74
CA ALA A 274 2.41 9.92 10.32
C ALA A 274 3.12 10.49 9.07
N ASP A 275 3.36 9.65 8.06
CA ASP A 275 4.08 10.03 6.84
C ASP A 275 3.49 9.42 5.56
N GLY A 276 2.84 10.28 4.76
CA GLY A 276 2.25 9.95 3.46
C GLY A 276 3.27 9.54 2.39
N PHE A 277 4.58 9.69 2.63
CA PHE A 277 5.64 9.15 1.76
C PHE A 277 5.44 7.66 1.47
N HIS A 278 4.97 6.88 2.44
CA HIS A 278 4.77 5.44 2.25
C HIS A 278 3.71 5.12 1.18
N LEU A 279 2.68 5.95 1.04
CA LEU A 279 1.70 5.81 -0.03
C LEU A 279 2.33 6.10 -1.39
N ALA A 280 3.04 7.22 -1.51
CA ALA A 280 3.68 7.62 -2.75
C ALA A 280 4.76 6.63 -3.21
N ALA A 281 5.58 6.14 -2.28
CA ALA A 281 6.58 5.11 -2.57
C ALA A 281 5.94 3.82 -3.10
N HIS A 282 4.80 3.42 -2.54
CA HIS A 282 4.06 2.25 -3.03
C HIS A 282 3.48 2.47 -4.43
N LEU A 283 2.84 3.62 -4.70
CA LEU A 283 2.36 3.94 -6.04
C LEU A 283 3.50 4.01 -7.06
N GLN A 284 4.67 4.51 -6.66
CA GLN A 284 5.85 4.50 -7.52
C GLN A 284 6.32 3.07 -7.82
N GLU A 285 6.33 2.18 -6.84
CA GLU A 285 6.65 0.76 -7.07
C GLU A 285 5.68 0.13 -8.08
N LEU A 286 4.38 0.37 -7.95
CA LEU A 286 3.37 -0.08 -8.91
C LEU A 286 3.61 0.49 -10.30
N SER A 287 3.95 1.79 -10.41
CA SER A 287 4.32 2.42 -11.68
C SER A 287 5.50 1.71 -12.35
N LEU A 288 6.55 1.38 -11.59
CA LEU A 288 7.72 0.69 -12.12
C LEU A 288 7.43 -0.76 -12.55
N LEU A 289 6.61 -1.48 -11.78
CA LEU A 289 6.14 -2.82 -12.16
C LEU A 289 5.31 -2.78 -13.45
N PHE A 290 4.43 -1.79 -13.57
CA PHE A 290 3.64 -1.56 -14.77
C PHE A 290 4.50 -1.23 -15.99
N PHE A 291 5.50 -0.35 -15.86
CA PHE A 291 6.41 -0.03 -16.97
C PHE A 291 7.18 -1.27 -17.43
N ARG A 292 7.66 -2.10 -16.50
CA ARG A 292 8.31 -3.38 -16.83
C ARG A 292 7.38 -4.32 -17.60
N LEU A 293 6.14 -4.48 -17.14
CA LEU A 293 5.15 -5.29 -17.85
C LEU A 293 4.95 -4.76 -19.27
N PHE A 294 4.76 -3.44 -19.43
CA PHE A 294 4.50 -2.80 -20.73
C PHE A 294 5.68 -2.90 -21.70
N ASP A 295 6.90 -2.79 -21.19
CA ASP A 295 8.13 -2.99 -21.95
C ASP A 295 8.27 -4.43 -22.46
N ILE A 296 7.79 -5.42 -21.69
CA ILE A 296 7.86 -6.83 -22.10
C ILE A 296 6.74 -7.15 -23.11
N VAL A 297 5.50 -6.78 -22.79
CA VAL A 297 4.33 -7.26 -23.55
C VAL A 297 3.97 -6.40 -24.76
N HIS A 298 4.50 -5.16 -24.85
CA HIS A 298 4.24 -4.22 -25.94
C HIS A 298 2.74 -4.12 -26.32
N PRO A 299 1.87 -3.71 -25.39
CA PRO A 299 0.41 -3.98 -25.48
C PRO A 299 -0.31 -3.28 -26.64
N VAL A 300 0.32 -2.28 -27.26
CA VAL A 300 -0.21 -1.56 -28.42
C VAL A 300 0.06 -2.31 -29.72
N SER A 301 1.22 -2.96 -29.85
CA SER A 301 1.65 -3.65 -31.08
C SER A 301 1.48 -5.16 -31.00
N SER A 302 1.14 -5.71 -29.84
CA SER A 302 0.93 -7.14 -29.63
C SER A 302 -0.54 -7.50 -29.43
N ALA A 303 -0.84 -8.79 -29.37
CA ALA A 303 -2.18 -9.30 -29.05
C ALA A 303 -2.49 -9.26 -27.54
N TYR A 304 -1.63 -8.67 -26.70
CA TYR A 304 -1.72 -8.77 -25.25
C TYR A 304 -3.10 -8.35 -24.70
N LEU A 305 -3.66 -7.24 -25.17
CA LEU A 305 -4.99 -6.74 -24.74
C LEU A 305 -6.15 -7.17 -25.65
N THR A 306 -5.89 -7.93 -26.72
CA THR A 306 -6.91 -8.28 -27.72
C THR A 306 -7.22 -9.77 -27.80
N ALA A 307 -6.30 -10.63 -27.36
CA ALA A 307 -6.46 -12.08 -27.42
C ALA A 307 -7.65 -12.56 -26.55
N PRO A 308 -8.73 -13.13 -27.14
CA PRO A 308 -10.00 -13.35 -26.44
C PRO A 308 -9.92 -14.18 -25.15
N GLU A 309 -9.01 -15.15 -25.11
CA GLU A 309 -8.83 -16.11 -24.02
C GLU A 309 -8.13 -15.53 -22.78
N THR A 310 -7.33 -14.47 -22.95
CA THR A 310 -6.58 -13.82 -21.86
C THR A 310 -7.02 -12.38 -21.60
N ARG A 311 -7.66 -11.74 -22.59
CA ARG A 311 -8.08 -10.34 -22.55
C ARG A 311 -8.92 -10.01 -21.30
N PRO A 312 -9.97 -10.76 -20.91
CA PRO A 312 -10.75 -10.41 -19.72
C PRO A 312 -9.91 -10.33 -18.45
N ALA A 313 -9.02 -11.30 -18.20
CA ALA A 313 -8.17 -11.31 -17.00
C ALA A 313 -7.13 -10.18 -17.02
N ARG A 314 -6.55 -9.87 -18.18
CA ARG A 314 -5.61 -8.74 -18.33
C ARG A 314 -6.28 -7.38 -18.11
N ARG A 315 -7.55 -7.28 -18.48
CA ARG A 315 -8.38 -6.11 -18.16
C ARG A 315 -8.63 -5.98 -16.66
N GLN A 316 -8.86 -7.10 -15.96
CA GLN A 316 -8.95 -7.08 -14.48
C GLN A 316 -7.63 -6.59 -13.86
N LEU A 317 -6.48 -7.11 -14.29
CA LEU A 317 -5.17 -6.69 -13.75
C LEU A 317 -4.94 -5.18 -13.90
N LEU A 318 -5.14 -4.65 -15.11
CA LEU A 318 -4.89 -3.24 -15.37
C LEU A 318 -6.01 -2.33 -14.84
N GLY A 319 -7.24 -2.82 -14.75
CA GLY A 319 -8.34 -2.12 -14.06
C GLY A 319 -8.12 -2.00 -12.56
N ALA A 320 -7.57 -3.03 -11.92
CA ALA A 320 -7.17 -2.99 -10.51
C ALA A 320 -6.05 -1.96 -10.29
N LEU A 321 -5.04 -1.94 -11.17
CA LEU A 321 -3.99 -0.92 -11.14
C LEU A 321 -4.56 0.48 -11.32
N ASP A 322 -5.46 0.69 -12.29
CA ASP A 322 -6.11 1.97 -12.52
C ASP A 322 -6.90 2.45 -11.29
N ALA A 323 -7.65 1.56 -10.64
CA ALA A 323 -8.37 1.88 -9.41
C ALA A 323 -7.42 2.36 -8.29
N VAL A 324 -6.36 1.61 -8.01
CA VAL A 324 -5.39 1.95 -6.96
C VAL A 324 -4.60 3.22 -7.30
N ILE A 325 -4.14 3.38 -8.54
CA ILE A 325 -3.40 4.59 -8.96
C ILE A 325 -4.30 5.82 -8.92
N ASN A 326 -5.54 5.74 -9.42
CA ASN A 326 -6.46 6.87 -9.44
C ASN A 326 -6.83 7.33 -8.02
N ASP A 327 -7.18 6.39 -7.15
CA ASP A 327 -7.57 6.72 -5.78
C ASP A 327 -6.37 7.11 -4.92
N GLY A 328 -5.23 6.44 -5.08
CA GLY A 328 -4.00 6.78 -4.37
C GLY A 328 -3.51 8.21 -4.68
N VAL A 329 -3.59 8.63 -5.95
CA VAL A 329 -3.27 10.01 -6.36
C VAL A 329 -4.25 11.02 -5.75
N ARG A 330 -5.53 10.67 -5.59
CA ARG A 330 -6.53 11.50 -4.88
C ARG A 330 -6.20 11.62 -3.38
N VAL A 331 -5.80 10.53 -2.73
CA VAL A 331 -5.36 10.55 -1.32
C VAL A 331 -4.13 11.45 -1.17
N LEU A 332 -3.18 11.38 -2.11
CA LEU A 332 -2.00 12.25 -2.15
C LEU A 332 -2.32 13.73 -2.48
N GLY A 333 -3.55 14.06 -2.88
CA GLY A 333 -3.97 15.43 -3.16
C GLY A 333 -3.40 16.02 -4.46
N VAL A 334 -3.04 15.18 -5.43
CA VAL A 334 -2.44 15.61 -6.70
C VAL A 334 -3.56 15.87 -7.73
N ASP A 335 -3.75 17.13 -8.14
CA ASP A 335 -4.78 17.53 -9.12
C ASP A 335 -4.23 17.49 -10.55
N MET A 336 -4.32 16.31 -11.13
CA MET A 336 -3.75 15.99 -12.43
C MET A 336 -4.42 16.68 -13.64
N VAL A 337 -5.63 17.25 -13.52
CA VAL A 337 -6.31 17.91 -14.67
C VAL A 337 -5.59 19.19 -15.09
N LYS A 338 -4.92 19.86 -14.14
CA LYS A 338 -4.19 21.12 -14.37
C LYS A 338 -2.69 20.94 -14.58
N GLU A 339 -2.12 19.81 -14.15
CA GLU A 339 -0.69 19.70 -13.89
C GLU A 339 0.13 19.05 -15.03
N TYR A 340 -0.52 18.31 -15.93
CA TYR A 340 0.14 17.51 -16.97
C TYR A 340 -0.58 17.52 -18.35
N ALA A 341 -1.43 18.53 -18.60
CA ALA A 341 -2.06 18.79 -19.89
C ALA A 341 -1.09 19.44 -20.90
#